data_AF-W2H4R5-F1
#
_entry.id   AF-W2H4R5-F1
#
_cell.length_a   1.000
_cell.length_b   1.000
_cell.length_c   1.000
_cell.angle_alpha   90.00
_cell.angle_beta   90.00
_cell.angle_gamma   90.00
#
_symmetry.space_group_name_H-M   'P 1'
#
loop_
_entity.id
_entity.type
_entity.pdbx_description
1 polymer ?
#
loop_
_entity_poly.entity_id
_entity_poly.type
_entity_poly.pdbx_seq_one_letter_code
_entity_poly.pdbx_strand_id
1 'polypeptide(L)'
;MMRRTTLGPVSSSQLNARSSALRHPSTRVSVPSKSTAAMERQSIGIASRRVSTAAGTVRRPPIGPRASMNARQSVGANRRNSTYSSRASVSGRGGTRVVDPRPVTDRSFQNSCVQTLVEFLSEHMYDQAIPPALARRGPSKNDFKNMILFLFKQVDPTFEFGPKFEEDVVQQLRDLRYPVSISKTSLAAVGTPHTWPMLLMAMSWLIELLSYDEAIQQANDAEQDAENDEENGDKPFFKYLDASYHVFLAGEDDKFEALEKQEREKLIARNEVVKQETSELEQQREELKRRIEKAKRDKNTLAELNSKKNDCESDLFKFRKLVKDCEKAKIKLEKKLESLVSVQQSCDEELAARQEEIKRLQTRINNQELSAHDIEQIGIERARLTEQLHQAFAQQDELQKRIKNDENRAAEIRDDLDAQIHKYMVTCKQLKMIPMTAKNSFNFDFALELDSSLEELTAVQKLTHHLKTGIRQAAMHLKQNRIARANKGLDTALELDEELQKCENQLNVEIESEKFWESKAKKYAEQMLKEREKRAEVFRRKTTATEEVEKKITQISNGDNLAEEEAMSRQHLLDVRKTSVEMTEGYQALIDKNQRAVTHALMACTNHKEMVDQAILSLETEVNKVEL
;
A
#
# COMPACT_ATOMS: atom_id res chain seq x y z
N MET A 1 -28.99 32.35 -26.40
CA MET A 1 -29.78 32.13 -25.17
C MET A 1 -29.10 31.03 -24.36
N MET A 2 -28.70 31.26 -23.10
CA MET A 2 -29.54 31.19 -21.88
C MET A 2 -29.97 29.73 -21.57
N ARG A 3 -29.85 29.19 -20.35
CA ARG A 3 -29.36 29.65 -19.01
C ARG A 3 -28.80 28.39 -18.29
N ARG A 4 -27.81 28.46 -17.37
CA ARG A 4 -27.88 28.86 -15.94
C ARG A 4 -28.98 28.07 -15.18
N THR A 5 -28.83 27.66 -13.91
CA THR A 5 -28.21 28.34 -12.73
C THR A 5 -28.07 27.31 -11.57
N THR A 6 -26.90 27.14 -10.91
CA THR A 6 -26.52 27.64 -9.53
C THR A 6 -27.22 26.97 -8.32
N LEU A 7 -26.68 26.86 -7.09
CA LEU A 7 -25.35 27.07 -6.44
C LEU A 7 -25.36 26.36 -5.05
N GLY A 8 -24.22 26.28 -4.34
CA GLY A 8 -24.11 25.79 -2.93
C GLY A 8 -24.55 26.85 -1.88
N PRO A 9 -23.97 26.93 -0.64
CA PRO A 9 -22.56 26.63 -0.30
C PRO A 9 -22.21 26.15 1.16
N VAL A 10 -20.90 25.95 1.45
CA VAL A 10 -20.14 26.05 2.74
C VAL A 10 -20.55 25.24 4.01
N SER A 11 -19.70 24.95 5.02
CA SER A 11 -18.22 24.97 5.23
C SER A 11 -17.86 24.30 6.59
N SER A 12 -16.65 23.75 6.73
CA SER A 12 -15.71 23.80 7.89
C SER A 12 -14.85 22.53 7.88
N SER A 13 -13.52 22.46 8.05
CA SER A 13 -12.42 23.32 8.55
C SER A 13 -11.63 22.49 9.58
N GLN A 14 -10.32 22.65 9.61
CA GLN A 14 -9.40 21.77 10.34
C GLN A 14 -9.07 22.28 11.77
N LEU A 15 -8.25 21.47 12.47
CA LEU A 15 -7.29 21.83 13.55
C LEU A 15 -7.75 21.85 15.03
N ASN A 16 -7.17 20.89 15.75
CA ASN A 16 -6.43 21.01 17.02
C ASN A 16 -7.09 21.37 18.38
N ALA A 17 -6.51 20.69 19.39
CA ALA A 17 -6.37 21.02 20.82
C ALA A 17 -7.39 20.45 21.84
N ARG A 18 -6.96 19.37 22.53
CA ARG A 18 -6.60 19.31 23.98
C ARG A 18 -7.30 20.32 24.93
N SER A 19 -7.68 20.01 26.17
CA SER A 19 -7.54 18.81 27.04
C SER A 19 -8.11 19.08 28.45
N SER A 20 -8.48 18.04 29.20
CA SER A 20 -8.50 18.05 30.69
C SER A 20 -8.40 16.60 31.18
N ALA A 21 -7.37 16.09 31.86
CA ALA A 21 -6.57 16.52 33.01
C ALA A 21 -7.10 16.00 34.36
N LEU A 22 -6.44 14.95 34.88
CA LEU A 22 -6.33 14.66 36.31
C LEU A 22 -4.85 14.45 36.68
N ARG A 23 -4.49 14.79 37.93
CA ARG A 23 -3.13 15.13 38.38
C ARG A 23 -2.41 13.97 39.10
N HIS A 24 -1.07 13.98 39.02
CA HIS A 24 0.02 13.76 40.04
C HIS A 24 -0.26 12.99 41.36
N PRO A 25 0.76 12.46 42.10
CA PRO A 25 2.23 12.69 42.05
C PRO A 25 3.08 11.38 41.94
N SER A 26 4.43 11.31 41.98
CA SER A 26 5.51 12.33 42.02
C SER A 26 6.87 11.86 41.43
N THR A 27 7.81 12.80 41.44
CA THR A 27 9.28 12.78 41.20
C THR A 27 10.16 11.69 41.85
N ARG A 28 11.17 11.17 41.12
CA ARG A 28 12.61 11.54 41.26
C ARG A 28 13.48 11.06 40.07
N VAL A 29 14.51 11.85 39.74
CA VAL A 29 15.60 11.60 38.74
C VAL A 29 16.67 10.72 39.43
N SER A 30 17.38 9.75 38.81
CA SER A 30 18.43 9.90 37.78
C SER A 30 18.84 8.59 37.06
N VAL A 31 19.43 8.74 35.86
CA VAL A 31 20.20 7.79 35.00
C VAL A 31 21.32 6.98 35.73
N PRO A 32 21.96 5.90 35.16
CA PRO A 32 21.95 5.45 33.75
C PRO A 32 21.86 3.92 33.42
N SER A 33 21.66 3.65 32.12
CA SER A 33 22.05 2.44 31.34
C SER A 33 21.30 1.10 31.53
N LYS A 34 20.59 0.65 30.48
CA LYS A 34 21.06 -0.44 29.58
C LYS A 34 20.16 -0.66 28.35
N SER A 35 20.82 -1.11 27.30
CA SER A 35 20.42 -1.46 25.94
C SER A 35 19.28 -2.48 25.73
N THR A 36 18.45 -2.25 24.70
CA THR A 36 18.02 -3.19 23.62
C THR A 36 17.35 -2.37 22.51
N ALA A 37 17.30 -2.74 21.21
CA ALA A 37 18.17 -3.57 20.36
C ALA A 37 17.78 -3.31 18.87
N ALA A 38 18.74 -3.20 17.94
CA ALA A 38 18.49 -3.35 16.48
C ALA A 38 19.80 -3.51 15.65
N MET A 39 19.78 -4.49 14.75
CA MET A 39 20.62 -4.82 13.57
C MET A 39 21.79 -3.90 13.12
N GLU A 40 22.98 -4.48 12.87
CA GLU A 40 23.49 -4.75 11.50
C GLU A 40 24.75 -5.66 11.41
N ARG A 41 24.84 -6.40 10.28
CA ARG A 41 26.00 -6.89 9.46
C ARG A 41 27.34 -7.40 10.05
N GLN A 42 27.79 -8.54 9.46
CA GLN A 42 29.19 -8.92 9.06
C GLN A 42 30.29 -9.03 10.17
N SER A 43 31.30 -9.92 10.16
CA SER A 43 31.66 -11.11 9.35
C SER A 43 32.82 -11.90 10.05
N ILE A 44 33.14 -13.13 9.59
CA ILE A 44 34.38 -13.93 9.84
C ILE A 44 34.58 -14.57 11.24
N GLY A 45 34.86 -15.90 11.29
CA GLY A 45 35.87 -16.44 12.24
C GLY A 45 35.59 -17.71 13.09
N ILE A 46 35.93 -18.90 12.56
CA ILE A 46 36.63 -20.02 13.26
C ILE A 46 35.88 -20.99 14.24
N ALA A 47 35.94 -22.29 13.89
CA ALA A 47 36.02 -23.53 14.70
C ALA A 47 34.84 -24.17 15.50
N SER A 48 34.32 -25.28 14.92
CA SER A 48 34.37 -26.66 15.46
C SER A 48 33.43 -27.13 16.60
N ARG A 49 32.38 -27.92 16.27
CA ARG A 49 32.33 -29.42 16.36
C ARG A 49 30.89 -29.98 16.14
N ARG A 50 30.80 -31.13 15.44
CA ARG A 50 29.76 -32.23 15.42
C ARG A 50 28.25 -31.87 15.64
N VAL A 51 27.26 -32.48 14.96
CA VAL A 51 26.99 -33.92 14.71
C VAL A 51 26.26 -34.13 13.35
N SER A 52 26.30 -35.37 12.83
CA SER A 52 25.82 -35.85 11.53
C SER A 52 24.30 -36.10 11.39
N THR A 53 23.77 -35.93 10.18
CA THR A 53 22.85 -36.81 9.39
C THR A 53 22.60 -36.13 8.03
N ALA A 54 22.28 -36.74 6.88
CA ALA A 54 22.44 -38.06 6.25
C ALA A 54 21.73 -37.96 4.86
N ALA A 55 22.22 -38.63 3.82
CA ALA A 55 21.67 -38.67 2.43
C ALA A 55 21.64 -37.33 1.64
N GLY A 56 21.82 -37.27 0.30
CA GLY A 56 22.12 -38.31 -0.68
C GLY A 56 22.67 -37.75 -2.02
N THR A 57 23.24 -38.64 -2.82
CA THR A 57 23.78 -38.56 -4.21
C THR A 57 22.99 -37.71 -5.23
N VAL A 58 23.51 -37.20 -6.37
CA VAL A 58 24.86 -37.09 -7.00
C VAL A 58 24.81 -36.03 -8.13
N ARG A 59 25.96 -35.45 -8.53
CA ARG A 59 26.11 -34.45 -9.63
C ARG A 59 26.67 -35.04 -10.95
N ARG A 60 26.55 -34.26 -12.03
CA ARG A 60 27.43 -34.16 -13.22
C ARG A 60 27.66 -32.65 -13.51
N PRO A 61 28.61 -32.18 -14.36
CA PRO A 61 29.78 -32.81 -15.02
C PRO A 61 31.08 -31.93 -14.80
N PRO A 62 32.05 -31.73 -15.73
CA PRO A 62 33.03 -32.64 -16.38
C PRO A 62 34.54 -32.18 -16.28
N ILE A 63 35.41 -32.84 -17.07
CA ILE A 63 36.78 -32.46 -17.56
C ILE A 63 37.98 -32.85 -16.67
N GLY A 64 39.02 -33.43 -17.31
CA GLY A 64 40.27 -33.94 -16.70
C GLY A 64 41.46 -32.95 -16.80
N PRO A 65 42.75 -33.38 -16.94
CA PRO A 65 43.24 -34.69 -17.44
C PRO A 65 44.39 -35.37 -16.65
N ARG A 66 44.62 -36.66 -17.01
CA ARG A 66 45.89 -37.45 -16.98
C ARG A 66 46.82 -37.43 -15.74
N ALA A 67 46.97 -38.60 -15.11
CA ALA A 67 48.24 -39.04 -14.51
C ALA A 67 48.40 -40.58 -14.52
N SER A 68 49.65 -41.01 -14.61
CA SER A 68 50.20 -42.37 -14.69
C SER A 68 49.60 -43.43 -13.76
N MET A 69 49.51 -44.68 -14.24
CA MET A 69 49.28 -45.88 -13.41
C MET A 69 50.60 -46.57 -13.09
N ASN A 70 50.77 -47.02 -11.84
CA ASN A 70 51.75 -48.06 -11.55
C ASN A 70 51.30 -48.99 -10.41
N ALA A 71 51.35 -50.30 -10.70
CA ALA A 71 51.39 -51.47 -9.81
C ALA A 71 50.59 -51.50 -8.48
N ARG A 72 49.75 -52.54 -8.33
CA ARG A 72 50.15 -53.80 -7.66
C ARG A 72 49.06 -54.87 -7.69
N GLN A 73 49.43 -56.09 -8.09
CA GLN A 73 48.62 -57.30 -7.91
C GLN A 73 48.96 -57.98 -6.58
N SER A 74 47.98 -58.73 -6.05
CA SER A 74 48.19 -59.91 -5.18
C SER A 74 48.94 -61.01 -5.96
N VAL A 75 49.46 -62.10 -5.40
CA VAL A 75 49.04 -62.96 -4.27
C VAL A 75 50.31 -63.54 -3.61
N GLY A 76 50.31 -63.89 -2.32
CA GLY A 76 49.89 -65.22 -1.90
C GLY A 76 51.10 -66.12 -1.58
N ALA A 77 51.72 -65.91 -0.41
CA ALA A 77 52.85 -66.73 0.03
C ALA A 77 52.39 -67.89 0.92
N ASN A 78 52.92 -69.11 0.71
CA ASN A 78 53.41 -69.90 1.85
C ASN A 78 54.35 -71.08 1.52
N ARG A 79 55.33 -71.25 2.44
CA ARG A 79 56.09 -72.45 2.82
C ARG A 79 57.26 -72.97 1.95
N ARG A 80 58.47 -72.75 2.51
CA ARG A 80 59.49 -73.73 2.99
C ARG A 80 59.91 -74.85 2.01
N ASN A 81 61.19 -75.20 1.82
CA ASN A 81 62.35 -75.06 2.71
C ASN A 81 63.68 -74.88 1.95
N SER A 82 64.75 -74.59 2.70
CA SER A 82 66.08 -74.19 2.20
C SER A 82 67.05 -75.33 1.82
N THR A 83 67.87 -75.13 0.78
CA THR A 83 69.27 -75.63 0.71
C THR A 83 70.17 -74.69 -0.09
N TYR A 84 71.12 -74.08 0.65
CA TYR A 84 72.50 -73.70 0.32
C TYR A 84 72.97 -73.41 -1.14
N SER A 85 73.64 -72.26 -1.27
CA SER A 85 74.88 -71.93 -2.02
C SER A 85 75.51 -73.03 -2.92
N SER A 86 76.15 -72.73 -4.06
CA SER A 86 76.74 -71.46 -4.50
C SER A 86 76.77 -71.36 -6.03
N ARG A 87 76.98 -70.14 -6.57
CA ARG A 87 77.15 -69.90 -8.01
C ARG A 87 78.55 -69.32 -8.26
N ALA A 88 79.50 -70.20 -8.57
CA ALA A 88 80.83 -69.79 -9.03
C ALA A 88 80.78 -69.38 -10.51
N SER A 89 81.64 -68.44 -10.90
CA SER A 89 81.83 -67.97 -12.26
C SER A 89 83.01 -68.70 -12.95
N VAL A 90 83.19 -68.40 -14.25
CA VAL A 90 84.34 -68.75 -15.12
C VAL A 90 84.25 -70.10 -15.86
N SER A 91 84.14 -69.97 -17.19
CA SER A 91 84.67 -70.81 -18.29
C SER A 91 84.69 -72.34 -18.15
N GLY A 92 83.98 -73.02 -19.07
CA GLY A 92 84.32 -74.38 -19.50
C GLY A 92 83.14 -75.32 -19.71
N ARG A 93 82.94 -75.76 -20.97
CA ARG A 93 82.21 -77.00 -21.35
C ARG A 93 80.77 -77.16 -20.79
N GLY A 94 79.90 -76.21 -21.11
CA GLY A 94 78.45 -76.31 -20.89
C GLY A 94 77.69 -76.99 -22.04
N GLY A 95 78.12 -78.17 -22.48
CA GLY A 95 77.38 -78.94 -23.49
C GLY A 95 76.15 -79.61 -22.89
N THR A 96 74.99 -78.93 -22.91
CA THR A 96 73.70 -79.62 -22.76
C THR A 96 73.61 -80.66 -23.86
N ARG A 97 73.65 -81.95 -23.50
CA ARG A 97 73.38 -83.03 -24.45
C ARG A 97 72.01 -82.75 -25.08
N VAL A 98 71.97 -82.53 -26.39
CA VAL A 98 70.72 -82.48 -27.14
C VAL A 98 70.09 -83.85 -26.99
N VAL A 99 69.06 -83.94 -26.14
CA VAL A 99 68.26 -85.14 -25.99
C VAL A 99 67.31 -85.17 -27.19
N ASP A 100 67.30 -86.28 -27.92
CA ASP A 100 66.38 -86.47 -29.04
C ASP A 100 64.93 -86.33 -28.52
N PRO A 101 64.14 -85.35 -29.01
CA PRO A 101 62.78 -85.14 -28.54
C PRO A 101 61.79 -86.18 -29.06
N ARG A 102 62.19 -87.00 -30.04
CA ARG A 102 61.34 -88.02 -30.65
C ARG A 102 61.20 -89.23 -29.70
N PRO A 103 60.07 -89.95 -29.70
CA PRO A 103 59.86 -91.08 -28.81
C PRO A 103 60.62 -92.33 -29.28
N VAL A 104 61.96 -92.29 -29.23
CA VAL A 104 62.87 -93.35 -29.69
C VAL A 104 62.61 -94.70 -29.01
N THR A 105 62.01 -94.70 -27.81
CA THR A 105 61.62 -95.90 -27.06
C THR A 105 60.23 -96.44 -27.40
N ASP A 106 59.36 -95.68 -28.06
CA ASP A 106 58.03 -96.16 -28.42
C ASP A 106 58.10 -97.11 -29.63
N ARG A 107 57.39 -98.22 -29.50
CA ARG A 107 57.38 -99.29 -30.49
C ARG A 107 56.44 -98.99 -31.67
N SER A 108 55.37 -98.22 -31.46
CA SER A 108 54.46 -97.86 -32.54
C SER A 108 55.13 -96.87 -33.50
N PHE A 109 55.78 -95.85 -32.96
CA PHE A 109 56.55 -94.86 -33.70
C PHE A 109 57.74 -95.47 -34.45
N GLN A 110 58.52 -96.37 -33.82
CA GLN A 110 59.58 -97.12 -34.51
C GLN A 110 59.05 -97.90 -35.73
N ASN A 111 57.89 -98.54 -35.62
CA ASN A 111 57.30 -99.27 -36.76
C ASN A 111 56.89 -98.30 -37.89
N SER A 112 56.37 -97.11 -37.55
CA SER A 112 56.04 -96.06 -38.53
C SER A 112 57.28 -95.59 -39.28
N CYS A 113 58.39 -95.29 -38.59
CA CYS A 113 59.65 -94.90 -39.24
C CYS A 113 60.23 -96.01 -40.13
N VAL A 114 60.03 -97.29 -39.77
CA VAL A 114 60.40 -98.40 -40.67
C VAL A 114 59.48 -98.44 -41.89
N GLN A 115 58.18 -98.22 -41.73
CA GLN A 115 57.25 -98.16 -42.85
C GLN A 115 57.64 -97.04 -43.84
N THR A 116 57.87 -95.82 -43.36
CA THR A 116 58.35 -94.69 -44.18
C THR A 116 59.68 -94.99 -44.88
N LEU A 117 60.63 -95.67 -44.20
CA LEU A 117 61.88 -96.12 -44.81
C LEU A 117 61.65 -97.16 -45.92
N VAL A 118 60.72 -98.09 -45.75
CA VAL A 118 60.40 -99.11 -46.75
C VAL A 118 59.65 -98.51 -47.95
N GLU A 119 58.71 -97.59 -47.69
CA GLU A 119 57.94 -96.87 -48.72
C GLU A 119 58.90 -96.06 -49.61
N PHE A 120 59.72 -95.18 -49.02
CA PHE A 120 60.69 -94.35 -49.75
C PHE A 120 61.71 -95.17 -50.56
N LEU A 121 62.27 -96.25 -49.98
CA LEU A 121 63.17 -97.15 -50.73
C LEU A 121 62.45 -97.88 -51.87
N SER A 122 61.15 -98.14 -51.77
CA SER A 122 60.37 -98.78 -52.84
C SER A 122 60.02 -97.80 -53.96
N GLU A 123 59.68 -96.56 -53.60
CA GLU A 123 59.30 -95.50 -54.55
C GLU A 123 60.49 -95.07 -55.42
N HIS A 124 61.68 -94.89 -54.83
CA HIS A 124 62.90 -94.52 -55.57
C HIS A 124 63.68 -95.72 -56.13
N MET A 125 63.05 -96.89 -56.29
CA MET A 125 63.60 -98.07 -56.98
C MET A 125 64.93 -98.61 -56.40
N TYR A 126 64.98 -98.89 -55.10
CA TYR A 126 66.16 -99.46 -54.44
C TYR A 126 66.47 -100.91 -54.89
N ASP A 127 67.66 -101.13 -55.47
CA ASP A 127 68.09 -102.41 -56.09
C ASP A 127 68.25 -103.62 -55.15
N GLN A 128 68.23 -103.46 -53.81
CA GLN A 128 68.53 -104.57 -52.88
C GLN A 128 67.33 -105.02 -52.05
N ALA A 129 67.26 -106.32 -51.78
CA ALA A 129 66.17 -106.93 -51.02
C ALA A 129 66.10 -106.41 -49.57
N ILE A 130 64.99 -105.75 -49.23
CA ILE A 130 64.73 -105.21 -47.89
C ILE A 130 64.46 -106.37 -46.90
N PRO A 131 65.16 -106.45 -45.75
CA PRO A 131 64.95 -107.53 -44.78
C PRO A 131 63.55 -107.49 -44.13
N PRO A 132 62.73 -108.55 -44.21
CA PRO A 132 61.35 -108.55 -43.68
C PRO A 132 61.27 -108.50 -42.13
N ALA A 133 62.41 -108.56 -41.43
CA ALA A 133 62.50 -108.44 -39.98
C ALA A 133 63.09 -107.10 -39.49
N LEU A 134 63.27 -106.12 -40.40
CA LEU A 134 63.95 -104.83 -40.14
C LEU A 134 63.44 -104.11 -38.88
N ALA A 135 62.12 -104.06 -38.68
CA ALA A 135 61.53 -103.48 -37.48
C ALA A 135 61.92 -104.20 -36.18
N ARG A 136 62.05 -105.53 -36.17
CA ARG A 136 62.21 -106.35 -34.94
C ARG A 136 63.66 -106.68 -34.58
N ARG A 137 64.58 -106.73 -35.56
CA ARG A 137 65.98 -107.11 -35.33
C ARG A 137 67.01 -106.11 -35.85
N GLY A 138 66.59 -105.08 -36.58
CA GLY A 138 67.51 -104.19 -37.29
C GLY A 138 68.16 -104.84 -38.51
N PRO A 139 68.87 -104.05 -39.34
CA PRO A 139 69.56 -104.51 -40.55
C PRO A 139 70.92 -105.15 -40.23
N SER A 140 71.46 -105.89 -41.19
CA SER A 140 72.89 -106.22 -41.18
C SER A 140 73.75 -104.97 -41.38
N LYS A 141 75.05 -105.05 -41.04
CA LYS A 141 76.01 -103.97 -41.30
C LYS A 141 76.10 -103.62 -42.78
N ASN A 142 75.98 -104.62 -43.66
CA ASN A 142 76.00 -104.42 -45.11
C ASN A 142 74.70 -103.76 -45.60
N ASP A 143 73.54 -104.28 -45.20
CA ASP A 143 72.24 -103.74 -45.60
C ASP A 143 72.07 -102.29 -45.12
N PHE A 144 72.49 -101.98 -43.89
CA PHE A 144 72.52 -100.60 -43.40
C PHE A 144 73.41 -99.71 -44.26
N LYS A 145 74.64 -100.15 -44.56
CA LYS A 145 75.58 -99.41 -45.42
C LYS A 145 74.96 -99.12 -46.79
N ASN A 146 74.28 -100.08 -47.39
CA ASN A 146 73.72 -99.93 -48.73
C ASN A 146 72.45 -99.04 -48.73
N MET A 147 71.60 -99.15 -47.71
CA MET A 147 70.44 -98.26 -47.55
C MET A 147 70.89 -96.81 -47.29
N ILE A 148 71.83 -96.57 -46.36
CA ILE A 148 72.30 -95.20 -46.07
C ILE A 148 73.13 -94.62 -47.23
N LEU A 149 73.88 -95.44 -47.98
CA LEU A 149 74.55 -95.00 -49.21
C LEU A 149 73.53 -94.52 -50.25
N PHE A 150 72.46 -95.29 -50.45
CA PHE A 150 71.39 -94.91 -51.38
C PHE A 150 70.73 -93.59 -50.97
N LEU A 151 70.37 -93.41 -49.69
CA LEU A 151 69.81 -92.15 -49.19
C LEU A 151 70.77 -90.97 -49.36
N PHE A 152 72.09 -91.15 -49.15
CA PHE A 152 73.06 -90.07 -49.42
C PHE A 152 73.23 -89.78 -50.92
N LYS A 153 73.11 -90.78 -51.80
CA LYS A 153 73.15 -90.56 -53.26
C LYS A 153 71.94 -89.79 -53.80
N GLN A 154 70.81 -89.76 -53.08
CA GLN A 154 69.69 -88.86 -53.40
C GLN A 154 69.98 -87.39 -53.04
N VAL A 155 70.91 -87.12 -52.11
CA VAL A 155 71.36 -85.75 -51.79
C VAL A 155 72.51 -85.31 -52.70
N ASP A 156 73.47 -86.21 -52.94
CA ASP A 156 74.63 -85.96 -53.81
C ASP A 156 74.87 -87.21 -54.69
N PRO A 157 74.50 -87.15 -55.98
CA PRO A 157 74.71 -88.26 -56.92
C PRO A 157 76.16 -88.75 -57.03
N THR A 158 77.15 -87.93 -56.65
CA THR A 158 78.58 -88.25 -56.71
C THR A 158 79.12 -88.90 -55.43
N PHE A 159 78.31 -89.03 -54.38
CA PHE A 159 78.76 -89.50 -53.06
C PHE A 159 79.11 -91.00 -53.02
N GLU A 160 80.32 -91.34 -52.58
CA GLU A 160 80.75 -92.74 -52.35
C GLU A 160 81.43 -92.92 -50.98
N PHE A 161 81.29 -94.11 -50.39
CA PHE A 161 81.94 -94.41 -49.10
C PHE A 161 83.42 -94.73 -49.25
N GLY A 162 84.23 -94.09 -48.41
CA GLY A 162 85.65 -94.37 -48.27
C GLY A 162 85.95 -95.66 -47.49
N PRO A 163 87.22 -95.88 -47.12
CA PRO A 163 87.66 -97.11 -46.45
C PRO A 163 87.11 -97.28 -45.02
N LYS A 164 86.48 -96.25 -44.44
CA LYS A 164 85.93 -96.25 -43.08
C LYS A 164 84.55 -95.61 -43.05
N PHE A 165 83.54 -96.35 -43.51
CA PHE A 165 82.18 -95.83 -43.62
C PHE A 165 81.62 -95.26 -42.29
N GLU A 166 82.07 -95.74 -41.11
CA GLU A 166 81.65 -95.20 -39.81
C GLU A 166 82.13 -93.75 -39.57
N GLU A 167 83.21 -93.31 -40.21
CA GLU A 167 83.67 -91.92 -40.15
C GLU A 167 82.89 -91.07 -41.16
N ASP A 168 82.70 -91.58 -42.37
CA ASP A 168 82.00 -90.92 -43.48
C ASP A 168 80.52 -90.66 -43.15
N VAL A 169 79.79 -91.65 -42.58
CA VAL A 169 78.38 -91.49 -42.18
C VAL A 169 78.22 -90.41 -41.09
N VAL A 170 79.15 -90.33 -40.12
CA VAL A 170 79.10 -89.29 -39.07
C VAL A 170 79.43 -87.91 -39.63
N GLN A 171 80.31 -87.85 -40.63
CA GLN A 171 80.68 -86.59 -41.28
C GLN A 171 79.54 -86.09 -42.19
N GLN A 172 78.98 -86.93 -43.05
CA GLN A 172 77.87 -86.57 -43.92
C GLN A 172 76.64 -86.11 -43.12
N LEU A 173 76.25 -86.82 -42.05
CA LEU A 173 75.15 -86.37 -41.19
C LEU A 173 75.46 -85.04 -40.47
N ARG A 174 76.73 -84.73 -40.19
CA ARG A 174 77.12 -83.44 -39.61
C ARG A 174 77.04 -82.32 -40.63
N ASP A 175 77.43 -82.58 -41.87
CA ASP A 175 77.41 -81.58 -42.95
C ASP A 175 75.97 -81.27 -43.36
N LEU A 176 75.09 -82.28 -43.36
CA LEU A 176 73.62 -82.13 -43.42
C LEU A 176 73.00 -81.52 -42.14
N ARG A 177 73.80 -81.15 -41.14
CA ARG A 177 73.36 -80.50 -39.87
C ARG A 177 72.41 -81.33 -39.01
N TYR A 178 72.49 -82.66 -39.05
CA TYR A 178 71.70 -83.54 -38.19
C TYR A 178 71.90 -83.21 -36.70
N PRO A 179 70.84 -82.91 -35.92
CA PRO A 179 70.96 -82.32 -34.60
C PRO A 179 71.41 -83.27 -33.47
N VAL A 180 71.37 -84.59 -33.68
CA VAL A 180 71.69 -85.60 -32.65
C VAL A 180 73.02 -86.28 -32.99
N SER A 181 73.99 -86.25 -32.06
CA SER A 181 75.31 -86.83 -32.31
C SER A 181 75.32 -88.37 -32.27
N ILE A 182 75.50 -88.99 -33.44
CA ILE A 182 75.67 -90.44 -33.56
C ILE A 182 77.13 -90.81 -33.25
N SER A 183 77.32 -91.81 -32.39
CA SER A 183 78.65 -92.30 -32.04
C SER A 183 79.18 -93.32 -33.05
N LYS A 184 80.49 -93.30 -33.33
CA LYS A 184 81.15 -94.30 -34.19
C LYS A 184 80.93 -95.74 -33.69
N THR A 185 80.85 -95.94 -32.37
CA THR A 185 80.54 -97.23 -31.76
C THR A 185 79.11 -97.70 -32.01
N SER A 186 78.14 -96.78 -32.16
CA SER A 186 76.77 -97.12 -32.60
C SER A 186 76.77 -97.64 -34.05
N LEU A 187 77.59 -97.05 -34.92
CA LEU A 187 77.72 -97.43 -36.34
C LEU A 187 78.56 -98.68 -36.57
N ALA A 188 79.45 -99.04 -35.65
CA ALA A 188 80.12 -100.34 -35.66
C ALA A 188 79.13 -101.51 -35.40
N ALA A 189 78.02 -101.23 -34.72
CA ALA A 189 77.06 -102.20 -34.21
C ALA A 189 75.60 -101.86 -34.60
N VAL A 190 75.34 -101.58 -35.89
CA VAL A 190 74.07 -101.01 -36.36
C VAL A 190 72.82 -101.83 -36.06
N GLY A 191 72.93 -103.16 -36.04
CA GLY A 191 71.82 -104.10 -35.86
C GLY A 191 71.53 -104.50 -34.41
N THR A 192 72.08 -103.82 -33.39
CA THR A 192 71.74 -104.18 -31.99
C THR A 192 70.43 -103.50 -31.56
N PRO A 193 69.61 -104.14 -30.70
CA PRO A 193 68.32 -103.57 -30.27
C PRO A 193 68.40 -102.19 -29.59
N HIS A 194 69.58 -101.79 -29.09
CA HIS A 194 69.79 -100.51 -28.41
C HIS A 194 70.37 -99.41 -29.32
N THR A 195 70.96 -99.77 -30.47
CA THR A 195 71.54 -98.82 -31.43
C THR A 195 70.64 -98.61 -32.64
N TRP A 196 69.96 -99.66 -33.12
CA TRP A 196 69.12 -99.59 -34.31
C TRP A 196 68.06 -98.49 -34.25
N PRO A 197 67.28 -98.30 -33.15
CA PRO A 197 66.29 -97.23 -33.10
C PRO A 197 66.88 -95.84 -33.36
N MET A 198 68.04 -95.52 -32.79
CA MET A 198 68.71 -94.23 -32.99
C MET A 198 69.18 -94.02 -34.44
N LEU A 199 69.63 -95.08 -35.12
CA LEU A 199 70.06 -95.02 -36.52
C LEU A 199 68.87 -94.95 -37.48
N LEU A 200 67.81 -95.71 -37.21
CA LEU A 200 66.52 -95.60 -37.90
C LEU A 200 65.96 -94.17 -37.80
N MET A 201 66.03 -93.55 -36.62
CA MET A 201 65.59 -92.17 -36.45
C MET A 201 66.41 -91.17 -37.29
N ALA A 202 67.69 -91.44 -37.53
CA ALA A 202 68.50 -90.62 -38.42
C ALA A 202 68.16 -90.84 -39.90
N MET A 203 67.84 -92.07 -40.29
CA MET A 203 67.36 -92.40 -41.65
C MET A 203 65.97 -91.81 -41.93
N SER A 204 65.03 -91.91 -40.99
CA SER A 204 63.70 -91.28 -41.08
C SER A 204 63.81 -89.78 -41.27
N TRP A 205 64.66 -89.11 -40.50
CA TRP A 205 64.91 -87.67 -40.65
C TRP A 205 65.54 -87.31 -42.01
N LEU A 206 66.44 -88.15 -42.53
CA LEU A 206 67.05 -87.94 -43.84
C LEU A 206 66.01 -88.11 -44.97
N ILE A 207 65.06 -89.04 -44.82
CA ILE A 207 63.93 -89.21 -45.73
C ILE A 207 62.98 -88.02 -45.65
N GLU A 208 62.61 -87.58 -44.44
CA GLU A 208 61.79 -86.38 -44.23
C GLU A 208 62.41 -85.14 -44.89
N LEU A 209 63.75 -85.02 -44.86
CA LEU A 209 64.49 -83.94 -45.53
C LEU A 209 64.44 -84.07 -47.06
N LEU A 210 64.63 -85.27 -47.60
CA LEU A 210 64.56 -85.54 -49.05
C LEU A 210 63.15 -85.30 -49.61
N SER A 211 62.11 -85.81 -48.93
CA SER A 211 60.71 -85.60 -49.32
C SER A 211 60.29 -84.12 -49.25
N TYR A 212 60.88 -83.34 -48.34
CA TYR A 212 60.66 -81.90 -48.27
C TYR A 212 61.32 -81.15 -49.43
N ASP A 213 62.54 -81.55 -49.82
CA ASP A 213 63.23 -80.97 -50.97
C ASP A 213 62.50 -81.26 -52.28
N GLU A 214 62.06 -82.51 -52.49
CA GLU A 214 61.23 -82.90 -53.64
C GLU A 214 59.91 -82.10 -53.70
N ALA A 215 59.23 -81.93 -52.56
CA ALA A 215 58.00 -81.13 -52.49
C ALA A 215 58.24 -79.64 -52.80
N ILE A 216 59.41 -79.09 -52.44
CA ILE A 216 59.80 -77.71 -52.83
C ILE A 216 60.07 -77.63 -54.33
N GLN A 217 60.80 -78.58 -54.91
CA GLN A 217 61.09 -78.58 -56.35
C GLN A 217 59.80 -78.62 -57.16
N GLN A 218 58.88 -79.53 -56.82
CA GLN A 218 57.55 -79.61 -57.45
C GLN A 218 56.72 -78.33 -57.28
N ALA A 219 56.78 -77.66 -56.12
CA ALA A 219 56.08 -76.40 -55.88
C ALA A 219 56.67 -75.23 -56.70
N ASN A 220 58.00 -75.13 -56.78
CA ASN A 220 58.68 -74.10 -57.57
C ASN A 220 58.40 -74.26 -59.07
N ASP A 221 58.37 -75.49 -59.58
CA ASP A 221 58.03 -75.76 -60.98
C ASP A 221 56.57 -75.42 -61.27
N ALA A 222 55.64 -75.74 -60.36
CA ALA A 222 54.24 -75.36 -60.47
C ALA A 222 54.00 -73.83 -60.39
N GLU A 223 54.83 -73.10 -59.64
CA GLU A 223 54.80 -71.62 -59.62
C GLU A 223 55.34 -71.01 -60.93
N GLN A 224 56.21 -71.70 -61.68
CA GLN A 224 56.71 -71.18 -62.97
C GLN A 224 55.68 -71.25 -64.11
N ASP A 225 54.74 -72.20 -64.06
CA ASP A 225 53.63 -72.32 -65.01
C ASP A 225 52.43 -71.40 -64.65
N ALA A 226 52.47 -70.76 -63.48
CA ALA A 226 51.44 -69.81 -63.07
C ALA A 226 51.62 -68.47 -63.79
N GLU A 227 50.78 -68.23 -64.81
CA GLU A 227 50.71 -67.04 -65.68
C GLU A 227 50.46 -65.68 -64.96
N ASN A 228 50.55 -65.63 -63.62
CA ASN A 228 50.35 -64.44 -62.79
C ASN A 228 51.64 -63.62 -62.54
N ASP A 229 52.81 -64.04 -63.04
CA ASP A 229 54.09 -63.34 -62.84
C ASP A 229 54.25 -62.04 -63.69
N GLU A 230 53.17 -61.57 -64.29
CA GLU A 230 53.03 -60.29 -65.01
C GLU A 230 53.39 -59.05 -64.18
N GLU A 231 53.28 -59.14 -62.84
CA GLU A 231 53.47 -58.02 -61.91
C GLU A 231 54.95 -57.72 -61.61
N ASN A 232 55.86 -58.68 -61.83
CA ASN A 232 57.28 -58.54 -61.49
C ASN A 232 58.17 -58.79 -62.71
N GLY A 233 58.23 -57.79 -63.60
CA GLY A 233 58.92 -57.83 -64.90
C GLY A 233 60.42 -58.20 -64.87
N ASP A 234 61.04 -58.16 -63.69
CA ASP A 234 62.39 -58.67 -63.46
C ASP A 234 62.51 -60.19 -63.75
N LYS A 235 61.48 -61.01 -63.44
CA LYS A 235 61.54 -62.47 -63.65
C LYS A 235 61.64 -62.87 -65.14
N PRO A 236 60.77 -62.38 -66.06
CA PRO A 236 60.96 -62.57 -67.50
C PRO A 236 62.30 -62.02 -68.01
N PHE A 237 62.73 -60.87 -67.50
CA PHE A 237 64.02 -60.28 -67.85
C PHE A 237 65.21 -61.15 -67.44
N PHE A 238 65.19 -61.75 -66.24
CA PHE A 238 66.21 -62.71 -65.82
C PHE A 238 66.16 -64.02 -66.61
N LYS A 239 64.99 -64.53 -67.00
CA LYS A 239 64.87 -65.68 -67.91
C LYS A 239 65.47 -65.38 -69.30
N TYR A 240 65.23 -64.17 -69.84
CA TYR A 240 65.89 -63.68 -71.05
C TYR A 240 67.40 -63.54 -70.86
N LEU A 241 67.85 -62.99 -69.73
CA LEU A 241 69.27 -62.77 -69.45
C LEU A 241 70.02 -64.11 -69.34
N ASP A 242 69.45 -65.11 -68.67
CA ASP A 242 69.99 -66.46 -68.56
C ASP A 242 70.13 -67.14 -69.93
N ALA A 243 69.05 -67.18 -70.72
CA ALA A 243 69.07 -67.74 -72.07
C ALA A 243 70.05 -67.01 -73.02
N SER A 244 70.07 -65.67 -72.97
CA SER A 244 71.00 -64.86 -73.78
C SER A 244 72.46 -65.02 -73.34
N TYR A 245 72.71 -65.22 -72.05
CA TYR A 245 74.04 -65.48 -71.51
C TYR A 245 74.55 -66.88 -71.89
N HIS A 246 73.68 -67.90 -71.89
CA HIS A 246 74.02 -69.22 -72.43
C HIS A 246 74.40 -69.18 -73.92
N VAL A 247 73.64 -68.45 -74.74
CA VAL A 247 73.93 -68.24 -76.17
C VAL A 247 75.23 -67.45 -76.37
N PHE A 248 75.49 -66.43 -75.56
CA PHE A 248 76.73 -65.67 -75.57
C PHE A 248 77.95 -66.54 -75.21
N LEU A 249 77.86 -67.39 -74.18
CA LEU A 249 78.92 -68.33 -73.80
C LEU A 249 79.18 -69.41 -74.88
N ALA A 250 78.19 -69.72 -75.71
CA ALA A 250 78.33 -70.60 -76.87
C ALA A 250 78.95 -69.90 -78.11
N GLY A 251 79.01 -68.56 -78.12
CA GLY A 251 79.52 -67.76 -79.25
C GLY A 251 78.56 -67.71 -80.45
N GLU A 252 77.26 -67.87 -80.24
CA GLU A 252 76.25 -67.95 -81.30
C GLU A 252 75.51 -66.62 -81.51
N ASP A 253 76.23 -65.59 -81.98
CA ASP A 253 75.75 -64.19 -82.08
C ASP A 253 74.42 -64.04 -82.84
N ASP A 254 74.21 -64.80 -83.94
CA ASP A 254 72.95 -64.77 -84.72
C ASP A 254 71.72 -65.14 -83.88
N LYS A 255 71.87 -66.06 -82.91
CA LYS A 255 70.79 -66.46 -82.01
C LYS A 255 70.56 -65.42 -80.92
N PHE A 256 71.60 -64.70 -80.51
CA PHE A 256 71.49 -63.61 -79.56
C PHE A 256 70.68 -62.44 -80.15
N GLU A 257 70.97 -62.01 -81.38
CA GLU A 257 70.22 -60.95 -82.05
C GLU A 257 68.74 -61.33 -82.25
N ALA A 258 68.46 -62.59 -82.62
CA ALA A 258 67.10 -63.11 -82.72
C ALA A 258 66.35 -63.06 -81.38
N LEU A 259 67.01 -63.42 -80.28
CA LEU A 259 66.43 -63.42 -78.94
C LEU A 259 66.21 -61.98 -78.41
N GLU A 260 67.17 -61.07 -78.61
CA GLU A 260 67.01 -59.64 -78.25
C GLU A 260 65.85 -59.02 -79.02
N LYS A 261 65.73 -59.31 -80.32
CA LYS A 261 64.61 -58.83 -81.14
C LYS A 261 63.27 -59.36 -80.63
N GLN A 262 63.18 -60.65 -80.32
CA GLN A 262 61.96 -61.26 -79.79
C GLN A 262 61.53 -60.59 -78.47
N GLU A 263 62.46 -60.37 -77.54
CA GLU A 263 62.15 -59.75 -76.25
C GLU A 263 61.78 -58.26 -76.41
N ARG A 264 62.46 -57.54 -77.31
CA ARG A 264 62.10 -56.16 -77.68
C ARG A 264 60.65 -56.08 -78.21
N GLU A 265 60.24 -57.01 -79.07
CA GLU A 265 58.88 -57.04 -79.62
C GLU A 265 57.82 -57.32 -78.54
N LYS A 266 58.08 -58.25 -77.59
CA LYS A 266 57.21 -58.46 -76.42
C LYS A 266 57.07 -57.20 -75.56
N LEU A 267 58.19 -56.53 -75.25
CA LEU A 267 58.19 -55.31 -74.44
C LEU A 267 57.43 -54.16 -75.14
N ILE A 268 57.56 -54.02 -76.46
CA ILE A 268 56.79 -53.04 -77.23
C ILE A 268 55.29 -53.36 -77.18
N ALA A 269 54.90 -54.63 -77.35
CA ALA A 269 53.50 -55.05 -77.27
C ALA A 269 52.90 -54.78 -75.87
N ARG A 270 53.61 -55.13 -74.78
CA ARG A 270 53.20 -54.85 -73.40
C ARG A 270 53.04 -53.35 -73.14
N ASN A 271 53.99 -52.54 -73.58
CA ASN A 271 53.90 -51.08 -73.47
C ASN A 271 52.70 -50.50 -74.23
N GLU A 272 52.31 -51.10 -75.36
CA GLU A 272 51.16 -50.62 -76.13
C GLU A 272 49.83 -50.95 -75.45
N VAL A 273 49.69 -52.14 -74.84
CA VAL A 273 48.53 -52.49 -73.99
C VAL A 273 48.41 -51.51 -72.81
N VAL A 274 49.50 -51.29 -72.06
CA VAL A 274 49.50 -50.37 -70.91
C VAL A 274 49.15 -48.93 -71.31
N LYS A 275 49.56 -48.47 -72.49
CA LYS A 275 49.13 -47.15 -73.02
C LYS A 275 47.63 -47.10 -73.32
N GLN A 276 47.08 -48.15 -73.90
CA GLN A 276 45.65 -48.23 -74.23
C GLN A 276 44.82 -48.21 -72.93
N GLU A 277 45.16 -49.06 -71.96
CA GLU A 277 44.54 -49.07 -70.62
C GLU A 277 44.65 -47.70 -69.93
N THR A 278 45.82 -47.06 -69.98
CA THR A 278 46.02 -45.72 -69.43
C THR A 278 45.10 -44.69 -70.10
N SER A 279 44.97 -44.74 -71.43
CA SER A 279 44.07 -43.84 -72.17
C SER A 279 42.60 -44.07 -71.82
N GLU A 280 42.17 -45.32 -71.69
CA GLU A 280 40.81 -45.65 -71.26
C GLU A 280 40.53 -45.16 -69.84
N LEU A 281 41.46 -45.36 -68.91
CA LEU A 281 41.36 -44.87 -67.53
C LEU A 281 41.31 -43.33 -67.48
N GLU A 282 42.07 -42.62 -68.31
CA GLU A 282 41.99 -41.16 -68.43
C GLU A 282 40.63 -40.68 -68.95
N GLN A 283 40.07 -41.37 -69.97
CA GLN A 283 38.73 -41.07 -70.49
C GLN A 283 37.65 -41.31 -69.43
N GLN A 284 37.71 -42.44 -68.71
CA GLN A 284 36.81 -42.76 -67.60
C GLN A 284 36.93 -41.72 -66.47
N ARG A 285 38.14 -41.32 -66.11
CA ARG A 285 38.40 -40.26 -65.12
C ARG A 285 37.73 -38.95 -65.51
N GLU A 286 37.83 -38.55 -66.78
CA GLU A 286 37.26 -37.28 -67.25
C GLU A 286 35.72 -37.32 -67.37
N GLU A 287 35.14 -38.47 -67.74
CA GLU A 287 33.69 -38.69 -67.67
C GLU A 287 33.18 -38.64 -66.23
N LEU A 288 33.85 -39.31 -65.29
CA LEU A 288 33.52 -39.24 -63.86
C LEU A 288 33.61 -37.80 -63.33
N LYS A 289 34.64 -37.03 -63.73
CA LYS A 289 34.77 -35.60 -63.43
C LYS A 289 33.57 -34.80 -63.93
N ARG A 290 33.16 -35.00 -65.19
CA ARG A 290 31.99 -34.33 -65.79
C ARG A 290 30.69 -34.70 -65.07
N ARG A 291 30.52 -35.96 -64.67
CA ARG A 291 29.36 -36.42 -63.87
C ARG A 291 29.35 -35.80 -62.47
N ILE A 292 30.50 -35.68 -61.80
CA ILE A 292 30.64 -35.01 -60.50
C ILE A 292 30.29 -33.52 -60.62
N GLU A 293 30.81 -32.80 -61.60
CA GLU A 293 30.51 -31.38 -61.79
C GLU A 293 29.03 -31.14 -62.15
N LYS A 294 28.41 -32.03 -62.92
CA LYS A 294 26.96 -32.00 -63.14
C LYS A 294 26.21 -32.19 -61.82
N ALA A 295 26.55 -33.22 -61.03
CA ALA A 295 25.91 -33.49 -59.74
C ALA A 295 26.09 -32.33 -58.72
N LYS A 296 27.22 -31.61 -58.75
CA LYS A 296 27.42 -30.39 -57.94
C LYS A 296 26.48 -29.26 -58.37
N ARG A 297 26.33 -29.02 -59.69
CA ARG A 297 25.37 -28.02 -60.21
C ARG A 297 23.94 -28.38 -59.82
N ASP A 298 23.55 -29.64 -60.03
CA ASP A 298 22.23 -30.16 -59.68
C ASP A 298 21.96 -30.07 -58.16
N LYS A 299 22.99 -30.27 -57.32
CA LYS A 299 22.89 -30.04 -55.86
C LYS A 299 22.67 -28.57 -55.50
N ASN A 300 23.32 -27.64 -56.20
CA ASN A 300 23.11 -26.21 -55.99
C ASN A 300 21.70 -25.78 -56.43
N THR A 301 21.23 -26.22 -57.60
CA THR A 301 19.85 -25.93 -58.05
C THR A 301 18.81 -26.55 -57.11
N LEU A 302 19.06 -27.73 -56.54
CA LEU A 302 18.22 -28.34 -55.51
C LEU A 302 18.17 -27.52 -54.22
N ALA A 303 19.28 -26.90 -53.81
CA ALA A 303 19.31 -26.00 -52.65
C ALA A 303 18.47 -24.73 -52.90
N GLU A 304 18.60 -24.12 -54.09
CA GLU A 304 17.76 -22.97 -54.50
C GLU A 304 16.27 -23.33 -54.59
N LEU A 305 15.95 -24.49 -55.17
CA LEU A 305 14.58 -25.02 -55.25
C LEU A 305 13.99 -25.27 -53.85
N ASN A 306 14.77 -25.81 -52.91
CA ASN A 306 14.33 -25.97 -51.52
C ASN A 306 14.13 -24.63 -50.80
N SER A 307 14.96 -23.61 -51.06
CA SER A 307 14.70 -22.26 -50.56
C SER A 307 13.38 -21.72 -51.08
N LYS A 308 13.18 -21.73 -52.41
CA LYS A 308 11.93 -21.30 -53.05
C LYS A 308 10.71 -22.06 -52.53
N LYS A 309 10.84 -23.37 -52.29
CA LYS A 309 9.79 -24.19 -51.66
C LYS A 309 9.47 -23.69 -50.25
N ASN A 310 10.47 -23.48 -49.40
CA ASN A 310 10.28 -22.98 -48.03
C ASN A 310 9.63 -21.58 -48.02
N ASP A 311 10.02 -20.71 -48.95
CA ASP A 311 9.42 -19.38 -49.14
C ASP A 311 7.94 -19.50 -49.53
N CYS A 312 7.61 -20.36 -50.51
CA CYS A 312 6.23 -20.64 -50.90
C CYS A 312 5.40 -21.30 -49.78
N GLU A 313 5.98 -22.18 -48.96
CA GLU A 313 5.30 -22.77 -47.79
C GLU A 313 5.04 -21.73 -46.70
N SER A 314 5.99 -20.82 -46.46
CA SER A 314 5.85 -19.67 -45.57
C SER A 314 4.74 -18.73 -46.04
N ASP A 315 4.69 -18.42 -47.34
CA ASP A 315 3.64 -17.58 -47.93
C ASP A 315 2.28 -18.28 -47.93
N LEU A 316 2.21 -19.58 -48.23
CA LEU A 316 0.98 -20.37 -48.06
C LEU A 316 0.47 -20.34 -46.61
N PHE A 317 1.36 -20.38 -45.61
CA PHE A 317 0.98 -20.24 -44.21
C PHE A 317 0.45 -18.82 -43.90
N LYS A 318 1.11 -17.77 -44.39
CA LYS A 318 0.65 -16.37 -44.28
C LYS A 318 -0.73 -16.18 -44.92
N PHE A 319 -0.92 -16.68 -46.15
CA PHE A 319 -2.20 -16.60 -46.86
C PHE A 319 -3.29 -17.40 -46.15
N ARG A 320 -3.02 -18.63 -45.68
CA ARG A 320 -3.99 -19.40 -44.87
C ARG A 320 -4.37 -18.69 -43.57
N LYS A 321 -3.42 -17.99 -42.92
CA LYS A 321 -3.72 -17.17 -41.74
C LYS A 321 -4.58 -15.97 -42.11
N LEU A 322 -4.22 -15.25 -43.18
CA LEU A 322 -4.98 -14.11 -43.69
C LEU A 322 -6.42 -14.51 -44.06
N VAL A 323 -6.62 -15.61 -44.78
CA VAL A 323 -7.94 -16.16 -45.11
C VAL A 323 -8.73 -16.45 -43.85
N LYS A 324 -8.15 -17.13 -42.84
CA LYS A 324 -8.83 -17.38 -41.55
C LYS A 324 -9.21 -16.10 -40.81
N ASP A 325 -8.38 -15.06 -40.89
CA ASP A 325 -8.67 -13.79 -40.24
C ASP A 325 -9.72 -12.97 -41.02
N CYS A 326 -9.75 -13.07 -42.35
CA CYS A 326 -10.82 -12.58 -43.22
C CYS A 326 -12.15 -13.32 -42.99
N GLU A 327 -12.14 -14.65 -42.82
CA GLU A 327 -13.32 -15.46 -42.47
C GLU A 327 -13.89 -15.04 -41.11
N LYS A 328 -13.04 -14.85 -40.10
CA LYS A 328 -13.47 -14.29 -38.80
C LYS A 328 -14.04 -12.88 -38.95
N ALA A 329 -13.45 -12.03 -39.79
CA ALA A 329 -13.96 -10.69 -40.06
C ALA A 329 -15.31 -10.73 -40.76
N LYS A 330 -15.49 -11.62 -41.75
CA LYS A 330 -16.75 -11.90 -42.43
C LYS A 330 -17.83 -12.33 -41.43
N ILE A 331 -17.58 -13.35 -40.61
CA ILE A 331 -18.54 -13.82 -39.59
C ILE A 331 -18.90 -12.71 -38.59
N LYS A 332 -17.94 -11.86 -38.20
CA LYS A 332 -18.21 -10.69 -37.34
C LYS A 332 -19.07 -9.63 -38.04
N LEU A 333 -18.86 -9.40 -39.35
CA LEU A 333 -19.65 -8.46 -40.14
C LEU A 333 -21.05 -9.01 -40.43
N GLU A 334 -21.19 -10.30 -40.71
CA GLU A 334 -22.49 -10.98 -40.90
C GLU A 334 -23.32 -10.89 -39.62
N LYS A 335 -22.76 -11.19 -38.44
CA LYS A 335 -23.47 -11.02 -37.16
C LYS A 335 -23.83 -9.57 -36.86
N LYS A 336 -22.98 -8.61 -37.24
CA LYS A 336 -23.30 -7.17 -37.13
C LYS A 336 -24.44 -6.79 -38.07
N LEU A 337 -24.41 -7.25 -39.31
CA LEU A 337 -25.44 -7.02 -40.31
C LEU A 337 -26.79 -7.59 -39.83
N GLU A 338 -26.80 -8.83 -39.34
CA GLU A 338 -27.99 -9.47 -38.77
C GLU A 338 -28.55 -8.68 -37.57
N SER A 339 -27.69 -8.21 -36.66
CA SER A 339 -28.12 -7.33 -35.56
C SER A 339 -28.65 -5.97 -36.03
N LEU A 340 -28.07 -5.39 -37.08
CA LEU A 340 -28.52 -4.12 -37.65
C LEU A 340 -29.83 -4.27 -38.42
N VAL A 341 -30.04 -5.39 -39.12
CA VAL A 341 -31.30 -5.73 -39.80
C VAL A 341 -32.42 -5.93 -38.76
N SER A 342 -32.14 -6.61 -37.64
CA SER A 342 -33.10 -6.75 -36.54
C SER A 342 -33.46 -5.40 -35.90
N VAL A 343 -32.47 -4.52 -35.68
CA VAL A 343 -32.72 -3.15 -35.20
C VAL A 343 -33.51 -2.32 -36.22
N GLN A 344 -33.20 -2.46 -37.52
CA GLN A 344 -33.94 -1.79 -38.58
C GLN A 344 -35.40 -2.26 -38.61
N GLN A 345 -35.66 -3.56 -38.55
CA GLN A 345 -37.02 -4.12 -38.49
C GLN A 345 -37.80 -3.57 -37.28
N SER A 346 -37.19 -3.56 -36.08
CA SER A 346 -37.81 -2.96 -34.88
C SER A 346 -38.10 -1.46 -35.07
N CYS A 347 -37.22 -0.72 -35.74
CA CYS A 347 -37.40 0.71 -36.01
C CYS A 347 -38.48 0.97 -37.07
N ASP A 348 -38.57 0.12 -38.09
CA ASP A 348 -39.61 0.17 -39.13
C ASP A 348 -40.99 -0.20 -38.54
N GLU A 349 -41.05 -1.16 -37.62
CA GLU A 349 -42.25 -1.50 -36.83
C GLU A 349 -42.68 -0.35 -35.91
N GLU A 350 -41.74 0.27 -35.18
CA GLU A 350 -42.02 1.47 -34.37
C GLU A 350 -42.49 2.65 -35.24
N LEU A 351 -41.88 2.89 -36.40
CA LEU A 351 -42.30 3.91 -37.35
C LEU A 351 -43.71 3.63 -37.87
N ALA A 352 -44.04 2.39 -38.23
CA ALA A 352 -45.38 2.01 -38.66
C ALA A 352 -46.42 2.24 -37.55
N ALA A 353 -46.11 1.82 -36.32
CA ALA A 353 -46.97 2.05 -35.15
C ALA A 353 -47.20 3.54 -34.88
N ARG A 354 -46.13 4.37 -34.94
CA ARG A 354 -46.23 5.83 -34.78
C ARG A 354 -46.98 6.50 -35.93
N GLN A 355 -46.83 6.03 -37.17
CA GLN A 355 -47.62 6.53 -38.30
C GLN A 355 -49.11 6.19 -38.16
N GLU A 356 -49.45 5.00 -37.64
CA GLU A 356 -50.83 4.65 -37.34
C GLU A 356 -51.39 5.47 -36.17
N GLU A 357 -50.60 5.68 -35.11
CA GLU A 357 -50.96 6.55 -34.00
C GLU A 357 -51.18 8.01 -34.45
N ILE A 358 -50.31 8.56 -35.30
CA ILE A 358 -50.49 9.87 -35.93
C ILE A 358 -51.78 9.92 -36.75
N LYS A 359 -52.09 8.89 -37.56
CA LYS A 359 -53.36 8.82 -38.30
C LYS A 359 -54.56 8.79 -37.37
N ARG A 360 -54.53 7.98 -36.30
CA ARG A 360 -55.59 7.92 -35.27
C ARG A 360 -55.77 9.27 -34.56
N LEU A 361 -54.68 9.95 -34.21
CA LEU A 361 -54.70 11.27 -33.60
C LEU A 361 -55.21 12.35 -34.57
N GLN A 362 -54.83 12.31 -35.85
CA GLN A 362 -55.37 13.19 -36.90
C GLN A 362 -56.87 12.95 -37.10
N THR A 363 -57.33 11.70 -37.18
CA THR A 363 -58.78 11.39 -37.24
C THR A 363 -59.51 11.90 -36.00
N ARG A 364 -58.92 11.75 -34.81
CA ARG A 364 -59.47 12.29 -33.56
C ARG A 364 -59.53 13.81 -33.55
N ILE A 365 -58.50 14.51 -34.03
CA ILE A 365 -58.46 15.98 -34.13
C ILE A 365 -59.50 16.47 -35.15
N ASN A 366 -59.60 15.84 -36.32
CA ASN A 366 -60.60 16.18 -37.33
C ASN A 366 -62.05 15.95 -36.85
N ASN A 367 -62.25 15.01 -35.91
CA ASN A 367 -63.53 14.71 -35.29
C ASN A 367 -63.76 15.49 -33.97
N GLN A 368 -62.85 16.39 -33.56
CA GLN A 368 -63.05 17.26 -32.41
C GLN A 368 -63.75 18.55 -32.85
N GLU A 369 -64.87 18.88 -32.19
CA GLU A 369 -65.72 20.03 -32.52
C GLU A 369 -65.11 21.39 -32.12
N LEU A 370 -63.96 21.39 -31.43
CA LEU A 370 -63.28 22.57 -30.90
C LEU A 370 -61.80 22.54 -31.30
N SER A 371 -61.35 23.60 -31.95
CA SER A 371 -59.95 23.83 -32.33
C SER A 371 -59.08 24.13 -31.11
N ALA A 372 -57.76 23.98 -31.26
CA ALA A 372 -56.80 24.45 -30.27
C ALA A 372 -56.93 25.97 -30.00
N HIS A 373 -57.33 26.74 -31.01
CA HIS A 373 -57.65 28.16 -30.86
C HIS A 373 -58.90 28.39 -30.00
N ASP A 374 -59.93 27.56 -30.15
CA ASP A 374 -61.15 27.67 -29.35
C ASP A 374 -60.90 27.30 -27.88
N ILE A 375 -60.01 26.33 -27.63
CA ILE A 375 -59.53 26.01 -26.27
C ILE A 375 -58.74 27.18 -25.67
N GLU A 376 -57.95 27.92 -26.46
CA GLU A 376 -57.26 29.13 -26.01
C GLU A 376 -58.26 30.25 -25.66
N GLN A 377 -59.28 30.49 -26.50
CA GLN A 377 -60.37 31.43 -26.20
C GLN A 377 -61.15 31.04 -24.94
N ILE A 378 -61.50 29.76 -24.79
CA ILE A 378 -62.12 29.22 -23.57
C ILE A 378 -61.17 29.39 -22.36
N GLY A 379 -59.86 29.27 -22.55
CA GLY A 379 -58.86 29.53 -21.51
C GLY A 379 -58.83 30.99 -21.07
N ILE A 380 -58.88 31.94 -22.01
CA ILE A 380 -58.94 33.39 -21.76
C ILE A 380 -60.24 33.76 -21.04
N GLU A 381 -61.40 33.31 -21.54
CA GLU A 381 -62.69 33.56 -20.89
C GLU A 381 -62.80 32.86 -19.53
N ARG A 382 -62.24 31.65 -19.36
CA ARG A 382 -62.16 31.00 -18.04
C ARG A 382 -61.28 31.80 -17.08
N ALA A 383 -60.14 32.34 -17.53
CA ALA A 383 -59.28 33.18 -16.69
C ALA A 383 -60.02 34.48 -16.28
N ARG A 384 -60.71 35.12 -17.22
CA ARG A 384 -61.57 36.29 -16.98
C ARG A 384 -62.70 36.00 -15.99
N LEU A 385 -63.42 34.90 -16.15
CA LEU A 385 -64.49 34.48 -15.22
C LEU A 385 -63.93 34.11 -13.85
N THR A 386 -62.74 33.51 -13.78
CA THR A 386 -62.06 33.19 -12.52
C THR A 386 -61.63 34.46 -11.78
N GLU A 387 -61.14 35.47 -12.50
CA GLU A 387 -60.82 36.79 -11.94
C GLU A 387 -62.09 37.51 -11.44
N GLN A 388 -63.18 37.50 -12.21
CA GLN A 388 -64.48 38.04 -11.76
C GLN A 388 -65.01 37.31 -10.51
N LEU A 389 -64.84 35.99 -10.44
CA LEU A 389 -65.20 35.17 -9.29
C LEU A 389 -64.30 35.46 -8.07
N HIS A 390 -63.01 35.72 -8.25
CA HIS A 390 -62.13 36.19 -7.18
C HIS A 390 -62.52 37.59 -6.68
N GLN A 391 -62.92 38.50 -7.58
CA GLN A 391 -63.43 39.83 -7.20
C GLN A 391 -64.76 39.71 -6.44
N ALA A 392 -65.67 38.83 -6.88
CA ALA A 392 -66.92 38.53 -6.16
C ALA A 392 -66.66 37.92 -4.77
N PHE A 393 -65.72 36.98 -4.65
CA PHE A 393 -65.31 36.44 -3.35
C PHE A 393 -64.67 37.51 -2.47
N ALA A 394 -63.81 38.40 -3.00
CA ALA A 394 -63.23 39.50 -2.23
C ALA A 394 -64.30 40.47 -1.70
N GLN A 395 -65.32 40.77 -2.51
CA GLN A 395 -66.49 41.56 -2.09
C GLN A 395 -67.32 40.82 -1.02
N GLN A 396 -67.52 39.51 -1.17
CA GLN A 396 -68.19 38.68 -0.14
C GLN A 396 -67.41 38.71 1.18
N ASP A 397 -66.09 38.55 1.12
CA ASP A 397 -65.18 38.58 2.28
C ASP A 397 -65.22 39.95 2.98
N GLU A 398 -65.27 41.04 2.22
CA GLU A 398 -65.42 42.39 2.75
C GLU A 398 -66.80 42.59 3.41
N LEU A 399 -67.88 42.14 2.76
CA LEU A 399 -69.23 42.18 3.34
C LEU A 399 -69.34 41.32 4.60
N GLN A 400 -68.73 40.13 4.65
CA GLN A 400 -68.67 39.31 5.85
C GLN A 400 -67.87 39.97 6.98
N LYS A 401 -66.75 40.64 6.67
CA LYS A 401 -66.00 41.44 7.65
C LYS A 401 -66.81 42.62 8.18
N ARG A 402 -67.59 43.30 7.32
CA ARG A 402 -68.53 44.36 7.71
C ARG A 402 -69.64 43.83 8.61
N ILE A 403 -70.32 42.74 8.22
CA ILE A 403 -71.35 42.06 9.03
C ILE A 403 -70.78 41.69 10.40
N LYS A 404 -69.62 41.02 10.45
CA LYS A 404 -69.00 40.63 11.73
C LYS A 404 -68.63 41.83 12.62
N ASN A 405 -68.19 42.95 12.02
CA ASN A 405 -67.93 44.17 12.77
C ASN A 405 -69.23 44.80 13.31
N ASP A 406 -70.31 44.78 12.54
CA ASP A 406 -71.63 45.25 12.99
C ASP A 406 -72.27 44.31 14.03
N GLU A 407 -72.09 43.00 13.92
CA GLU A 407 -72.47 42.00 14.93
C GLU A 407 -71.72 42.22 16.25
N ASN A 408 -70.39 42.42 16.20
CA ASN A 408 -69.58 42.76 17.36
C ASN A 408 -70.06 44.08 17.99
N ARG A 409 -70.30 45.11 17.18
CA ARG A 409 -70.82 46.40 17.66
C ARG A 409 -72.22 46.28 18.28
N ALA A 410 -73.08 45.43 17.72
CA ALA A 410 -74.39 45.11 18.29
C ALA A 410 -74.30 44.26 19.57
N ALA A 411 -73.25 43.44 19.73
CA ALA A 411 -72.96 42.77 21.00
C ALA A 411 -72.47 43.77 22.07
N GLU A 412 -71.49 44.63 21.76
CA GLU A 412 -71.01 45.67 22.68
C GLU A 412 -72.13 46.60 23.17
N ILE A 413 -73.06 47.00 22.29
CA ILE A 413 -74.23 47.82 22.64
C ILE A 413 -75.23 47.05 23.53
N ARG A 414 -75.39 45.73 23.32
CA ARG A 414 -76.23 44.89 24.19
C ARG A 414 -75.60 44.71 25.58
N ASP A 415 -74.28 44.47 25.65
CA ASP A 415 -73.56 44.33 26.91
C ASP A 415 -73.63 45.62 27.75
N ASP A 416 -73.52 46.82 27.15
CA ASP A 416 -73.73 48.08 27.87
C ASP A 416 -75.22 48.25 28.28
N LEU A 417 -76.18 47.89 27.43
CA LEU A 417 -77.61 47.95 27.79
C LEU A 417 -77.92 47.05 28.99
N ASP A 418 -77.43 45.81 29.00
CA ASP A 418 -77.55 44.87 30.12
C ASP A 418 -76.86 45.42 31.38
N ALA A 419 -75.68 46.03 31.25
CA ALA A 419 -75.00 46.70 32.36
C ALA A 419 -75.81 47.87 32.94
N GLN A 420 -76.44 48.70 32.10
CA GLN A 420 -77.32 49.79 32.56
C GLN A 420 -78.60 49.24 33.23
N ILE A 421 -79.19 48.16 32.70
CA ILE A 421 -80.38 47.50 33.31
C ILE A 421 -80.02 46.90 34.66
N HIS A 422 -78.89 46.20 34.78
CA HIS A 422 -78.39 45.70 36.06
C HIS A 422 -78.15 46.83 37.07
N LYS A 423 -77.51 47.93 36.65
CA LYS A 423 -77.29 49.11 37.50
C LYS A 423 -78.60 49.75 37.96
N TYR A 424 -79.60 49.83 37.07
CA TYR A 424 -80.93 50.31 37.40
C TYR A 424 -81.64 49.38 38.40
N MET A 425 -81.66 48.07 38.16
CA MET A 425 -82.24 47.08 39.07
C MET A 425 -81.61 47.11 40.47
N VAL A 426 -80.28 47.18 40.55
CA VAL A 426 -79.55 47.32 41.83
C VAL A 426 -79.98 48.60 42.55
N THR A 427 -80.07 49.73 41.83
CA THR A 427 -80.51 51.02 42.38
C THR A 427 -81.95 50.96 42.91
N CYS A 428 -82.88 50.37 42.14
CA CYS A 428 -84.28 50.18 42.55
C CYS A 428 -84.43 49.23 43.75
N LYS A 429 -83.56 48.21 43.86
CA LYS A 429 -83.49 47.33 45.04
C LYS A 429 -82.98 48.08 46.28
N GLN A 430 -81.94 48.90 46.15
CA GLN A 430 -81.44 49.77 47.23
C GLN A 430 -82.51 50.77 47.71
N LEU A 431 -83.28 51.36 46.79
CA LEU A 431 -84.37 52.30 47.07
C LEU A 431 -85.65 51.62 47.62
N LYS A 432 -85.68 50.29 47.75
CA LYS A 432 -86.83 49.48 48.17
C LYS A 432 -88.07 49.71 47.30
N MET A 433 -87.87 49.64 45.98
CA MET A 433 -88.94 49.74 44.96
C MET A 433 -89.24 48.41 44.27
N ILE A 434 -88.32 47.44 44.32
CA ILE A 434 -88.47 46.07 43.83
C ILE A 434 -88.15 45.13 45.02
N PRO A 435 -88.91 44.04 45.27
CA PRO A 435 -90.09 43.55 44.54
C PRO A 435 -91.34 44.43 44.74
N MET A 436 -92.43 44.13 44.02
CA MET A 436 -93.70 44.89 44.03
C MET A 436 -94.29 45.12 45.45
N THR A 437 -93.97 44.29 46.43
CA THR A 437 -94.38 44.41 47.84
C THR A 437 -93.54 45.40 48.67
N ALA A 438 -92.55 46.07 48.07
CA ALA A 438 -91.63 46.94 48.79
C ALA A 438 -92.23 48.31 49.16
N LYS A 439 -91.80 48.89 50.29
CA LYS A 439 -92.39 50.08 50.93
C LYS A 439 -92.52 51.33 50.04
N ASN A 440 -91.73 51.44 48.97
CA ASN A 440 -91.74 52.57 48.03
C ASN A 440 -92.19 52.20 46.61
N SER A 441 -92.70 50.99 46.36
CA SER A 441 -93.16 50.54 45.03
C SER A 441 -94.49 51.17 44.60
N PHE A 442 -95.36 51.53 45.56
CA PHE A 442 -96.75 51.96 45.31
C PHE A 442 -97.54 51.00 44.38
N ASN A 443 -97.29 49.68 44.49
CA ASN A 443 -97.88 48.62 43.66
C ASN A 443 -97.57 48.74 42.15
N PHE A 444 -96.55 49.52 41.76
CA PHE A 444 -96.05 49.55 40.39
C PHE A 444 -94.83 48.62 40.26
N ASP A 445 -94.73 47.90 39.14
CA ASP A 445 -93.57 47.05 38.88
C ASP A 445 -92.45 47.85 38.20
N PHE A 446 -91.30 47.90 38.87
CA PHE A 446 -90.10 48.56 38.38
C PHE A 446 -89.07 47.57 37.80
N ALA A 447 -89.40 46.29 37.68
CA ALA A 447 -88.56 45.33 36.96
C ALA A 447 -88.44 45.72 35.48
N LEU A 448 -87.25 45.47 34.91
CA LEU A 448 -86.96 45.58 33.49
C LEU A 448 -86.49 44.22 33.01
N GLU A 449 -87.32 43.54 32.22
CA GLU A 449 -86.97 42.29 31.58
C GLU A 449 -86.78 42.54 30.07
N LEU A 450 -85.64 42.09 29.54
CA LEU A 450 -85.40 42.05 28.11
C LEU A 450 -85.92 40.72 27.58
N ASP A 451 -87.04 40.77 26.87
CA ASP A 451 -87.59 39.60 26.18
C ASP A 451 -86.70 39.25 24.99
N SER A 452 -85.96 38.14 25.13
CA SER A 452 -85.04 37.62 24.11
C SER A 452 -85.74 36.89 22.96
N SER A 453 -87.08 36.83 22.95
CA SER A 453 -87.89 36.20 21.90
C SER A 453 -88.53 37.16 20.88
N LEU A 454 -88.44 38.48 21.10
CA LEU A 454 -89.07 39.49 20.24
C LEU A 454 -88.09 40.06 19.20
N GLU A 455 -88.60 40.35 18.00
CA GLU A 455 -87.85 41.04 16.94
C GLU A 455 -87.33 42.40 17.45
N GLU A 456 -86.01 42.60 17.32
CA GLU A 456 -85.22 43.61 18.06
C GLU A 456 -85.83 45.01 18.06
N LEU A 457 -86.33 45.47 16.90
CA LEU A 457 -86.88 46.82 16.75
C LEU A 457 -88.20 47.00 17.53
N THR A 458 -89.03 45.97 17.60
CA THR A 458 -90.33 46.03 18.31
C THR A 458 -90.15 45.92 19.82
N ALA A 459 -89.17 45.12 20.28
CA ALA A 459 -88.79 45.00 21.68
C ALA A 459 -88.28 46.35 22.23
N VAL A 460 -87.34 46.99 21.52
CA VAL A 460 -86.78 48.29 21.91
C VAL A 460 -87.83 49.39 21.95
N GLN A 461 -88.79 49.42 21.00
CA GLN A 461 -89.89 50.39 21.02
C GLN A 461 -90.81 50.20 22.24
N LYS A 462 -91.18 48.96 22.59
CA LYS A 462 -91.99 48.66 23.79
C LYS A 462 -91.26 49.04 25.08
N LEU A 463 -89.98 48.68 25.21
CA LEU A 463 -89.13 49.02 26.36
C LEU A 463 -89.01 50.55 26.53
N THR A 464 -88.75 51.26 25.43
CA THR A 464 -88.65 52.73 25.41
C THR A 464 -89.95 53.39 25.83
N HIS A 465 -91.10 52.86 25.38
CA HIS A 465 -92.41 53.34 25.80
C HIS A 465 -92.62 53.10 27.30
N HIS A 466 -92.39 51.88 27.80
CA HIS A 466 -92.55 51.53 29.22
C HIS A 466 -91.69 52.38 30.15
N LEU A 467 -90.42 52.62 29.78
CA LEU A 467 -89.50 53.51 30.49
C LEU A 467 -90.03 54.96 30.54
N LYS A 468 -90.54 55.48 29.41
CA LYS A 468 -90.93 56.89 29.27
C LYS A 468 -92.32 57.22 29.83
N THR A 469 -93.29 56.30 29.74
CA THR A 469 -94.66 56.51 30.20
C THR A 469 -94.91 55.94 31.59
N GLY A 470 -94.62 54.66 31.83
CA GLY A 470 -94.83 54.02 33.13
C GLY A 470 -93.78 54.42 34.17
N ILE A 471 -92.56 53.88 34.02
CA ILE A 471 -91.49 53.98 35.03
C ILE A 471 -91.14 55.44 35.36
N ARG A 472 -90.98 56.30 34.34
CA ARG A 472 -90.64 57.71 34.55
C ARG A 472 -91.73 58.49 35.30
N GLN A 473 -93.02 58.23 35.03
CA GLN A 473 -94.11 58.90 35.75
C GLN A 473 -94.21 58.39 37.19
N ALA A 474 -94.11 57.08 37.41
CA ALA A 474 -94.13 56.48 38.75
C ALA A 474 -92.93 56.94 39.61
N ALA A 475 -91.73 57.01 39.03
CA ALA A 475 -90.54 57.55 39.68
C ALA A 475 -90.65 59.07 39.96
N MET A 476 -91.29 59.83 39.06
CA MET A 476 -91.57 61.25 39.28
C MET A 476 -92.57 61.46 40.42
N HIS A 477 -93.61 60.63 40.52
CA HIS A 477 -94.57 60.64 41.63
C HIS A 477 -93.89 60.27 42.96
N LEU A 478 -92.99 59.28 43.00
CA LEU A 478 -92.17 59.00 44.19
C LEU A 478 -91.28 60.20 44.56
N LYS A 479 -90.59 60.81 43.59
CA LYS A 479 -89.76 62.00 43.81
C LYS A 479 -90.59 63.14 44.40
N GLN A 480 -91.76 63.42 43.84
CA GLN A 480 -92.65 64.49 44.26
C GLN A 480 -93.21 64.24 45.68
N ASN A 481 -93.57 63.00 46.02
CA ASN A 481 -93.94 62.62 47.39
C ASN A 481 -92.78 62.73 48.39
N ARG A 482 -91.54 62.40 48.00
CA ARG A 482 -90.37 62.60 48.86
C ARG A 482 -90.03 64.08 49.06
N ILE A 483 -90.16 64.90 48.02
CA ILE A 483 -90.00 66.36 48.12
C ILE A 483 -91.10 66.96 49.01
N ALA A 484 -92.37 66.58 48.83
CA ALA A 484 -93.46 67.07 49.68
C ALA A 484 -93.26 66.73 51.17
N ARG A 485 -92.75 65.53 51.48
CA ARG A 485 -92.36 65.16 52.86
C ARG A 485 -91.15 65.94 53.38
N ALA A 486 -90.15 66.22 52.52
CA ALA A 486 -88.97 66.99 52.90
C ALA A 486 -89.34 68.46 53.17
N ASN A 487 -90.12 69.09 52.28
CA ASN A 487 -90.60 70.46 52.44
C ASN A 487 -91.43 70.60 53.72
N LYS A 488 -92.39 69.70 53.97
CA LYS A 488 -93.19 69.74 55.21
C LYS A 488 -92.35 69.61 56.48
N GLY A 489 -91.19 68.94 56.42
CA GLY A 489 -90.22 68.90 57.53
C GLY A 489 -89.35 70.16 57.62
N LEU A 490 -89.05 70.81 56.50
CA LEU A 490 -88.33 72.08 56.43
C LEU A 490 -89.19 73.24 56.96
N ASP A 491 -90.47 73.29 56.61
CA ASP A 491 -91.43 74.29 57.08
C ASP A 491 -91.50 74.27 58.63
N THR A 492 -91.64 73.07 59.23
CA THR A 492 -91.63 72.91 60.70
C THR A 492 -90.28 73.23 61.35
N ALA A 493 -89.17 73.15 60.60
CA ALA A 493 -87.86 73.52 61.11
C ALA A 493 -87.65 75.05 61.09
N LEU A 494 -88.21 75.74 60.10
CA LEU A 494 -88.19 77.21 60.00
C LEU A 494 -89.05 77.86 61.08
N GLU A 495 -90.24 77.31 61.37
CA GLU A 495 -91.09 77.80 62.48
C GLU A 495 -90.36 77.73 63.83
N LEU A 496 -89.63 76.64 64.11
CA LEU A 496 -88.82 76.48 65.31
C LEU A 496 -87.59 77.40 65.36
N ASP A 497 -86.98 77.69 64.21
CA ASP A 497 -85.83 78.62 64.13
C ASP A 497 -86.25 80.07 64.39
N GLU A 498 -87.42 80.51 63.88
CA GLU A 498 -87.97 81.83 64.17
C GLU A 498 -88.33 82.04 65.66
N GLU A 499 -88.81 80.98 66.34
CA GLU A 499 -89.03 81.03 67.79
C GLU A 499 -87.71 81.11 68.56
N LEU A 500 -86.70 80.33 68.16
CA LEU A 500 -85.38 80.33 68.80
C LEU A 500 -84.66 81.69 68.66
N GLN A 501 -84.68 82.29 67.46
CA GLN A 501 -84.12 83.62 67.22
C GLN A 501 -84.81 84.72 68.05
N LYS A 502 -86.11 84.63 68.34
CA LYS A 502 -86.80 85.58 69.24
C LYS A 502 -86.28 85.47 70.67
N CYS A 503 -86.08 84.25 71.17
CA CYS A 503 -85.52 84.02 72.51
C CYS A 503 -84.06 84.47 72.61
N GLU A 504 -83.22 84.21 71.60
CA GLU A 504 -81.83 84.69 71.59
C GLU A 504 -81.73 86.22 71.59
N ASN A 505 -82.59 86.90 70.83
CA ASN A 505 -82.63 88.37 70.82
C ASN A 505 -83.04 88.96 72.18
N GLN A 506 -84.00 88.35 72.88
CA GLN A 506 -84.37 88.77 74.24
C GLN A 506 -83.24 88.53 75.25
N LEU A 507 -82.55 87.40 75.15
CA LEU A 507 -81.39 87.08 76.01
C LEU A 507 -80.24 88.07 75.81
N ASN A 508 -79.94 88.47 74.57
CA ASN A 508 -78.88 89.43 74.27
C ASN A 508 -79.12 90.82 74.89
N VAL A 509 -80.36 91.31 74.89
CA VAL A 509 -80.71 92.61 75.51
C VAL A 509 -80.44 92.60 77.02
N GLU A 510 -80.79 91.53 77.72
CA GLU A 510 -80.52 91.38 79.15
C GLU A 510 -79.00 91.31 79.42
N ILE A 511 -78.25 90.54 78.62
CA ILE A 511 -76.78 90.42 78.71
C ILE A 511 -76.06 91.77 78.52
N GLU A 512 -76.52 92.62 77.59
CA GLU A 512 -75.96 93.96 77.41
C GLU A 512 -76.22 94.86 78.62
N SER A 513 -77.39 94.74 79.25
CA SER A 513 -77.72 95.46 80.47
C SER A 513 -76.82 95.06 81.65
N GLU A 514 -76.53 93.76 81.81
CA GLU A 514 -75.67 93.24 82.86
C GLU A 514 -74.22 93.73 82.69
N LYS A 515 -73.66 93.61 81.48
CA LYS A 515 -72.30 94.10 81.14
C LYS A 515 -72.11 95.60 81.41
N PHE A 516 -73.16 96.40 81.23
CA PHE A 516 -73.12 97.84 81.53
C PHE A 516 -72.95 98.11 83.03
N TRP A 517 -73.67 97.38 83.89
CA TRP A 517 -73.54 97.49 85.35
C TRP A 517 -72.20 96.92 85.84
N GLU A 518 -71.75 95.80 85.29
CA GLU A 518 -70.45 95.18 85.59
C GLU A 518 -69.29 96.16 85.32
N SER A 519 -69.34 96.84 84.16
CA SER A 519 -68.34 97.84 83.76
C SER A 519 -68.30 99.07 84.69
N LYS A 520 -69.44 99.44 85.29
CA LYS A 520 -69.50 100.49 86.33
C LYS A 520 -68.84 100.04 87.63
N ALA A 521 -69.15 98.83 88.10
CA ALA A 521 -68.56 98.27 89.32
C ALA A 521 -67.03 98.14 89.21
N LYS A 522 -66.54 97.65 88.06
CA LYS A 522 -65.10 97.45 87.82
C LYS A 522 -64.29 98.76 87.86
N LYS A 523 -64.83 99.86 87.31
CA LYS A 523 -64.18 101.19 87.36
C LYS A 523 -63.97 101.68 88.81
N TYR A 524 -64.96 101.50 89.69
CA TYR A 524 -64.81 101.86 91.11
C TYR A 524 -63.77 100.99 91.83
N ALA A 525 -63.71 99.69 91.51
CA ALA A 525 -62.73 98.77 92.10
C ALA A 525 -61.28 99.10 91.69
N GLU A 526 -61.02 99.37 90.41
CA GLU A 526 -59.69 99.73 89.91
C GLU A 526 -59.17 101.06 90.49
N GLN A 527 -60.07 102.01 90.75
CA GLN A 527 -59.72 103.31 91.35
C GLN A 527 -59.25 103.15 92.81
N MET A 528 -59.87 102.25 93.57
CA MET A 528 -59.46 101.91 94.95
C MET A 528 -58.12 101.15 94.98
N LEU A 529 -57.86 100.31 93.98
CA LEU A 529 -56.64 99.47 93.92
C LEU A 529 -55.39 100.31 93.66
N LYS A 530 -55.45 101.27 92.71
CA LYS A 530 -54.34 102.20 92.40
C LYS A 530 -53.91 103.06 93.60
N GLU A 531 -54.85 103.46 94.47
CA GLU A 531 -54.53 104.20 95.70
C GLU A 531 -53.94 103.33 96.82
N ARG A 532 -54.12 102.00 96.77
CA ARG A 532 -53.45 101.05 97.67
C ARG A 532 -52.02 100.76 97.20
N GLU A 533 -51.82 100.56 95.90
CA GLU A 533 -50.54 100.16 95.31
C GLU A 533 -49.48 101.26 95.44
N LYS A 534 -49.84 102.53 95.17
CA LYS A 534 -48.95 103.70 95.41
C LYS A 534 -48.40 103.75 96.85
N ARG A 535 -49.20 103.35 97.86
CA ARG A 535 -48.78 103.34 99.26
C ARG A 535 -47.81 102.19 99.58
N ALA A 536 -47.94 101.06 98.90
CA ALA A 536 -47.09 99.88 99.10
C ALA A 536 -45.68 100.06 98.48
N GLU A 537 -45.62 100.62 97.26
CA GLU A 537 -44.36 100.81 96.52
C GLU A 537 -43.37 101.73 97.27
N VAL A 538 -43.88 102.78 97.92
CA VAL A 538 -43.08 103.71 98.76
C VAL A 538 -42.46 102.99 99.97
N PHE A 539 -43.13 101.97 100.52
CA PHE A 539 -42.61 101.19 101.64
C PHE A 539 -41.51 100.23 101.19
N ARG A 540 -41.74 99.51 100.09
CA ARG A 540 -40.85 98.44 99.58
C ARG A 540 -39.44 98.94 99.25
N ARG A 541 -39.32 100.13 98.64
CA ARG A 541 -38.02 100.74 98.28
C ARG A 541 -37.11 101.03 99.48
N LYS A 542 -37.68 101.23 100.67
CA LYS A 542 -36.89 101.43 101.89
C LYS A 542 -36.29 100.15 102.45
N THR A 543 -36.83 98.98 102.10
CA THR A 543 -36.37 97.68 102.64
C THR A 543 -35.21 97.11 101.83
N THR A 544 -35.29 97.08 100.49
CA THR A 544 -34.26 96.47 99.64
C THR A 544 -32.90 97.16 99.72
N ALA A 545 -32.87 98.47 99.96
CA ALA A 545 -31.63 99.22 100.15
C ALA A 545 -30.82 98.79 101.39
N THR A 546 -31.46 98.10 102.35
CA THR A 546 -30.81 97.61 103.58
C THR A 546 -30.18 96.23 103.40
N GLU A 547 -30.70 95.37 102.51
CA GLU A 547 -30.30 93.96 102.41
C GLU A 547 -29.06 93.69 101.54
N GLU A 548 -28.83 94.48 100.49
CA GLU A 548 -27.72 94.21 99.54
C GLU A 548 -26.32 94.44 100.12
N VAL A 549 -26.22 95.21 101.21
CA VAL A 549 -24.94 95.51 101.89
C VAL A 549 -24.41 94.28 102.63
N GLU A 550 -25.28 93.37 103.08
CA GLU A 550 -24.88 92.21 103.91
C GLU A 550 -24.34 91.03 103.10
N LYS A 551 -24.89 90.76 101.91
CA LYS A 551 -24.64 89.48 101.19
C LYS A 551 -23.29 89.34 100.50
N LYS A 552 -22.58 90.43 100.18
CA LYS A 552 -21.29 90.36 99.44
C LYS A 552 -20.10 89.89 100.28
N ILE A 553 -20.28 89.70 101.58
CA ILE A 553 -19.19 89.45 102.54
C ILE A 553 -18.81 87.94 102.66
N THR A 554 -19.63 87.01 102.17
CA THR A 554 -19.62 85.62 102.69
C THR A 554 -19.08 84.49 101.80
N GLN A 555 -18.91 84.66 100.48
CA GLN A 555 -18.82 83.50 99.55
C GLN A 555 -17.45 83.21 98.91
N ILE A 556 -16.35 83.77 99.46
CA ILE A 556 -14.97 83.63 98.93
C ILE A 556 -14.19 82.44 99.56
N SER A 557 -14.83 81.60 100.40
CA SER A 557 -14.13 80.67 101.31
C SER A 557 -14.39 79.18 101.03
N ASN A 558 -13.35 78.44 100.59
CA ASN A 558 -13.21 76.96 100.47
C ASN A 558 -13.93 76.29 99.26
N GLY A 559 -13.39 75.26 98.57
CA GLY A 559 -12.06 74.64 98.59
C GLY A 559 -12.04 73.14 98.90
N ASP A 560 -12.37 72.26 97.93
CA ASP A 560 -11.91 70.84 97.78
C ASP A 560 -12.72 70.07 96.70
N ASN A 561 -12.10 69.72 95.56
CA ASN A 561 -12.52 68.61 94.66
C ASN A 561 -11.49 68.36 93.53
N LEU A 562 -10.34 67.78 93.89
CA LEU A 562 -9.10 67.84 93.08
C LEU A 562 -8.87 66.68 92.08
N ALA A 563 -9.81 65.72 91.95
CA ALA A 563 -9.56 64.46 91.24
C ALA A 563 -10.31 64.31 89.89
N GLU A 564 -11.50 64.88 89.76
CA GLU A 564 -12.30 64.78 88.52
C GLU A 564 -11.81 65.76 87.43
N GLU A 565 -11.11 66.82 87.84
CA GLU A 565 -10.37 67.73 86.94
C GLU A 565 -9.23 67.04 86.17
N GLU A 566 -8.65 65.93 86.66
CA GLU A 566 -7.41 65.39 86.08
C GLU A 566 -7.63 64.61 84.77
N ALA A 567 -8.76 63.90 84.65
CA ALA A 567 -9.13 63.18 83.43
C ALA A 567 -9.65 64.12 82.33
N MET A 568 -10.52 65.07 82.70
CA MET A 568 -10.90 66.21 81.86
C MET A 568 -9.67 66.97 81.38
N SER A 569 -8.71 67.23 82.27
CA SER A 569 -7.45 67.91 81.93
C SER A 569 -6.60 67.14 80.93
N ARG A 570 -6.54 65.81 80.93
CA ARG A 570 -5.73 65.05 79.94
C ARG A 570 -6.29 65.11 78.52
N GLN A 571 -7.62 65.01 78.37
CA GLN A 571 -8.27 65.12 77.06
C GLN A 571 -8.24 66.58 76.59
N HIS A 572 -8.48 67.53 77.49
CA HIS A 572 -8.31 68.95 77.23
C HIS A 572 -6.85 69.32 76.88
N LEU A 573 -5.82 68.70 77.49
CA LEU A 573 -4.40 69.00 77.19
C LEU A 573 -4.00 68.68 75.76
N LEU A 574 -4.57 67.64 75.15
CA LEU A 574 -4.25 67.26 73.77
C LEU A 574 -4.93 68.19 72.77
N ASP A 575 -6.22 68.51 72.96
CA ASP A 575 -6.93 69.49 72.14
C ASP A 575 -6.39 70.92 72.36
N VAL A 576 -6.05 71.30 73.59
CA VAL A 576 -5.38 72.57 73.91
C VAL A 576 -3.97 72.62 73.34
N ARG A 577 -3.19 71.52 73.30
CA ARG A 577 -1.88 71.56 72.61
C ARG A 577 -2.04 71.77 71.11
N LYS A 578 -2.99 71.08 70.48
CA LYS A 578 -3.24 71.19 69.04
C LYS A 578 -3.75 72.59 68.68
N THR A 579 -4.80 73.05 69.37
CA THR A 579 -5.34 74.39 69.17
C THR A 579 -4.38 75.49 69.63
N SER A 580 -3.50 75.26 70.62
CA SER A 580 -2.47 76.23 71.01
C SER A 580 -1.41 76.41 69.93
N VAL A 581 -0.95 75.35 69.26
CA VAL A 581 -0.02 75.48 68.12
C VAL A 581 -0.69 76.21 66.95
N GLU A 582 -1.90 75.79 66.58
CA GLU A 582 -2.69 76.46 65.53
C GLU A 582 -2.99 77.94 65.89
N MET A 583 -3.23 78.25 67.17
CA MET A 583 -3.45 79.61 67.67
C MET A 583 -2.17 80.42 67.85
N THR A 584 -1.00 79.84 68.15
CA THR A 584 0.26 80.60 68.18
C THR A 584 0.73 80.93 66.77
N GLU A 585 0.58 80.02 65.81
CA GLU A 585 0.82 80.31 64.39
C GLU A 585 -0.18 81.38 63.88
N GLY A 586 -1.47 81.25 64.26
CA GLY A 586 -2.50 82.24 63.96
C GLY A 586 -2.28 83.61 64.61
N TYR A 587 -1.90 83.67 65.89
CA TYR A 587 -1.61 84.92 66.60
C TYR A 587 -0.31 85.56 66.13
N GLN A 588 0.73 84.79 65.80
CA GLN A 588 1.96 85.36 65.24
C GLN A 588 1.68 85.99 63.88
N ALA A 589 0.94 85.29 63.00
CA ALA A 589 0.50 85.84 61.72
C ALA A 589 -0.42 87.07 61.89
N LEU A 590 -1.29 87.09 62.92
CA LEU A 590 -2.17 88.22 63.23
C LEU A 590 -1.41 89.41 63.85
N ILE A 591 -0.39 89.18 64.67
CA ILE A 591 0.49 90.21 65.23
C ILE A 591 1.32 90.83 64.11
N ASP A 592 1.94 90.03 63.23
CA ASP A 592 2.69 90.57 62.09
C ASP A 592 1.78 91.34 61.12
N LYS A 593 0.52 90.92 60.96
CA LYS A 593 -0.49 91.62 60.15
C LYS A 593 -0.98 92.90 60.82
N ASN A 594 -1.22 92.88 62.14
CA ASN A 594 -1.66 94.05 62.90
C ASN A 594 -0.53 95.06 63.10
N GLN A 595 0.72 94.65 63.27
CA GLN A 595 1.86 95.56 63.26
C GLN A 595 2.00 96.25 61.91
N ARG A 596 1.85 95.52 60.79
CA ARG A 596 1.78 96.10 59.44
C ARG A 596 0.58 97.04 59.24
N ALA A 597 -0.58 96.71 59.81
CA ALA A 597 -1.76 97.58 59.75
C ALA A 597 -1.61 98.83 60.63
N VAL A 598 -0.99 98.73 61.82
CA VAL A 598 -0.75 99.85 62.74
C VAL A 598 0.35 100.76 62.22
N THR A 599 1.42 100.25 61.59
CA THR A 599 2.39 101.12 60.90
C THR A 599 1.79 101.81 59.69
N HIS A 600 0.94 101.14 58.91
CA HIS A 600 0.20 101.77 57.83
C HIS A 600 -0.81 102.82 58.33
N ALA A 601 -1.51 102.56 59.45
CA ALA A 601 -2.42 103.51 60.07
C ALA A 601 -1.68 104.70 60.69
N LEU A 602 -0.52 104.48 61.33
CA LEU A 602 0.33 105.56 61.84
C LEU A 602 0.87 106.42 60.70
N MET A 603 1.35 105.83 59.59
CA MET A 603 1.72 106.58 58.39
C MET A 603 0.55 107.38 57.80
N ALA A 604 -0.65 106.81 57.78
CA ALA A 604 -1.85 107.53 57.34
C ALA A 604 -2.21 108.68 58.30
N CYS A 605 -2.06 108.49 59.61
CA CYS A 605 -2.30 109.52 60.62
C CYS A 605 -1.22 110.60 60.65
N THR A 606 0.06 110.29 60.40
CA THR A 606 1.11 111.31 60.26
C THR A 606 0.92 112.10 58.97
N ASN A 607 0.62 111.44 57.85
CA ASN A 607 0.31 112.14 56.60
C ASN A 607 -0.96 113.00 56.72
N HIS A 608 -2.00 112.52 57.42
CA HIS A 608 -3.20 113.31 57.67
C HIS A 608 -2.92 114.46 58.63
N LYS A 609 -2.10 114.26 59.67
CA LYS A 609 -1.67 115.34 60.55
C LYS A 609 -0.86 116.39 59.79
N GLU A 610 0.10 116.01 58.95
CA GLU A 610 0.83 116.97 58.10
C GLU A 610 -0.12 117.73 57.16
N MET A 611 -1.13 117.06 56.60
CA MET A 611 -2.17 117.71 55.81
C MET A 611 -3.04 118.68 56.62
N VAL A 612 -3.38 118.33 57.87
CA VAL A 612 -4.19 119.16 58.78
C VAL A 612 -3.38 120.32 59.33
N ASP A 613 -2.12 120.13 59.72
CA ASP A 613 -1.23 121.19 60.16
C ASP A 613 -0.96 122.16 58.99
N GLN A 614 -0.83 121.69 57.74
CA GLN A 614 -0.80 122.55 56.55
C GLN A 614 -2.13 123.30 56.31
N ALA A 615 -3.27 122.64 56.50
CA ALA A 615 -4.59 123.27 56.36
C ALA A 615 -4.87 124.30 57.47
N ILE A 616 -4.42 124.05 58.71
CA ILE A 616 -4.52 124.99 59.83
C ILE A 616 -3.59 126.18 59.58
N LEU A 617 -2.35 125.98 59.15
CA LEU A 617 -1.46 127.09 58.76
C LEU A 617 -2.03 127.92 57.59
N SER A 618 -2.71 127.27 56.63
CA SER A 618 -3.46 127.96 55.57
C SER A 618 -4.63 128.78 56.14
N LEU A 619 -5.43 128.22 57.04
CA LEU A 619 -6.58 128.91 57.63
C LEU A 619 -6.18 130.01 58.62
N GLU A 620 -5.12 129.82 59.41
CA GLU A 620 -4.57 130.86 60.29
C GLU A 620 -3.98 132.03 59.50
N THR A 621 -3.44 131.80 58.30
CA THR A 621 -2.99 132.87 57.41
C THR A 621 -4.12 133.54 56.61
N GLU A 622 -5.30 132.92 56.50
CA GLU A 622 -6.52 133.52 55.98
C GLU A 622 -7.30 134.30 57.06
N VAL A 623 -7.46 133.75 58.27
CA VAL A 623 -8.22 134.38 59.37
C VAL A 623 -7.49 135.62 59.92
N ASN A 624 -6.16 135.60 60.05
CA ASN A 624 -5.38 136.79 60.46
C ASN A 624 -5.39 137.96 59.43
N LYS A 625 -6.10 137.82 58.30
CA LYS A 625 -6.32 138.91 57.33
C LYS A 625 -7.74 139.51 57.37
N VAL A 626 -8.64 138.97 58.18
CA VAL A 626 -10.08 139.33 58.13
C VAL A 626 -10.56 140.14 59.34
N GLU A 627 -9.81 140.15 60.46
CA GLU A 627 -10.10 141.00 61.63
C GLU A 627 -8.92 141.91 62.01
N LEU A 628 -8.66 142.92 61.17
CA LEU A 628 -8.03 144.20 61.55
C LEU A 628 -8.44 145.34 60.59
#